data_AF-M5BVG4-F1
#
_entry.id   AF-M5BVG4-F1
#
_cell.length_a   1.000
_cell.length_b   1.000
_cell.length_c   1.000
_cell.angle_alpha   90.00
_cell.angle_beta   90.00
_cell.angle_gamma   90.00
#
_symmetry.space_group_name_H-M   'P 1'
#
loop_
_entity.id
_entity.type
_entity.pdbx_description
1 polymer ?
#
loop_
_entity_poly.entity_id
_entity_poly.type
_entity_poly.pdbx_seq_one_letter_code
_entity_poly.pdbx_strand_id
1 'polypeptide(L)'
;MPVKWNQELIRVLQETVAPTVFTPRAVYDGRKNLFASRRLPLAGGDGNSQTFEISLEPARPGGRPPKTYKIALKHVATINPVLLQRYQAGQQSIDNDVLTAVTAVNVVVRMDPVSRYPFNTRSFFTDKEVLPIGGGIELWRGYFQSVRPGLASMLINIDISTGAMYGFLIIEKVISNSPIAGIPQDR
;
A
#
# COMPACT_ATOMS: atom_id res chain seq x y z
N MET A 1 -11.95 -2.98 3.24
CA MET A 1 -11.01 -4.04 2.79
C MET A 1 -9.65 -3.80 3.44
N PRO A 2 -8.93 -4.85 3.84
CA PRO A 2 -7.58 -4.73 4.39
C PRO A 2 -6.64 -4.01 3.41
N VAL A 3 -5.69 -3.22 3.92
CA VAL A 3 -4.78 -2.42 3.08
C VAL A 3 -3.95 -3.30 2.13
N LYS A 4 -3.42 -4.44 2.62
CA LYS A 4 -2.68 -5.40 1.78
C LYS A 4 -3.52 -5.91 0.61
N TRP A 5 -4.81 -6.14 0.83
CA TRP A 5 -5.73 -6.56 -0.24
C TRP A 5 -5.90 -5.48 -1.31
N ASN A 6 -6.05 -4.22 -0.90
CA ASN A 6 -6.13 -3.10 -1.84
C ASN A 6 -4.82 -2.92 -2.63
N GLN A 7 -3.67 -3.11 -1.97
CA GLN A 7 -2.36 -3.06 -2.61
C GLN A 7 -2.22 -4.15 -3.68
N GLU A 8 -2.66 -5.37 -3.38
CA GLU A 8 -2.62 -6.46 -4.36
C GLU A 8 -3.56 -6.21 -5.56
N LEU A 9 -4.77 -5.71 -5.32
CA LEU A 9 -5.69 -5.34 -6.39
C LEU A 9 -5.09 -4.28 -7.32
N ILE A 10 -4.46 -3.25 -6.77
CA ILE A 10 -3.78 -2.20 -7.56
C ILE A 10 -2.51 -2.75 -8.22
N ARG A 11 -1.79 -3.68 -7.61
CA ARG A 11 -0.66 -4.35 -8.24
C ARG A 11 -1.10 -5.12 -9.48
N VAL A 12 -2.13 -5.97 -9.37
CA VAL A 12 -2.68 -6.74 -10.51
C VAL A 12 -3.25 -5.81 -11.58
N LEU A 13 -3.88 -4.70 -11.19
CA LEU A 13 -4.32 -3.67 -12.15
C LEU A 13 -3.15 -3.17 -13.01
N GLN A 14 -2.05 -2.81 -12.36
CA GLN A 14 -0.89 -2.21 -13.01
C GLN A 14 0.01 -3.22 -13.75
N GLU A 15 0.07 -4.47 -13.28
CA GLU A 15 0.96 -5.49 -13.85
C GLU A 15 0.29 -6.33 -14.93
N THR A 16 -1.02 -6.58 -14.81
CA THR A 16 -1.72 -7.59 -15.63
C THR A 16 -2.87 -7.00 -16.43
N VAL A 17 -3.74 -6.21 -15.79
CA VAL A 17 -5.00 -5.76 -16.42
C VAL A 17 -4.79 -4.59 -17.38
N ALA A 18 -3.97 -3.61 -16.98
CA ALA A 18 -3.75 -2.39 -17.77
C ALA A 18 -2.28 -1.92 -17.77
N PRO A 19 -1.30 -2.78 -18.08
CA PRO A 19 0.12 -2.45 -17.97
C PRO A 19 0.54 -1.23 -18.81
N THR A 20 -0.06 -1.04 -19.98
CA THR A 20 0.20 0.10 -20.87
C THR A 20 -0.27 1.43 -20.26
N VAL A 21 -1.35 1.43 -19.49
CA VAL A 21 -1.84 2.62 -18.78
C VAL A 21 -0.84 3.04 -17.71
N PHE A 22 -0.25 2.08 -16.98
CA PHE A 22 0.63 2.29 -15.82
C PHE A 22 2.12 2.06 -16.13
N THR A 23 2.61 2.68 -17.20
CA THR A 23 4.04 2.68 -17.55
C THR A 23 4.59 4.13 -17.58
N PRO A 24 5.34 4.58 -16.55
CA PRO A 24 5.79 3.84 -15.37
C PRO A 24 4.67 3.60 -14.35
N ARG A 25 4.92 2.67 -13.41
CA ARG A 25 3.97 2.31 -12.36
C ARG A 25 3.68 3.51 -11.44
N ALA A 26 2.43 3.62 -11.05
CA ALA A 26 1.94 4.53 -10.02
C ALA A 26 2.15 3.94 -8.61
N VAL A 27 2.29 4.84 -7.65
CA VAL A 27 2.35 4.50 -6.21
C VAL A 27 0.99 4.70 -5.57
N TYR A 28 0.66 3.85 -4.60
CA TYR A 28 -0.66 3.82 -3.99
C TYR A 28 -0.57 3.81 -2.47
N ASP A 29 -1.37 4.63 -1.80
CA ASP A 29 -1.37 4.75 -0.35
C ASP A 29 -2.06 3.58 0.37
N GLY A 30 -2.63 2.64 -0.38
CA GLY A 30 -3.35 1.48 0.15
C GLY A 30 -4.82 1.77 0.48
N ARG A 31 -5.29 3.01 0.24
CA ARG A 31 -6.65 3.47 0.58
C ARG A 31 -7.38 4.11 -0.61
N LYS A 32 -7.01 5.32 -1.00
CA LYS A 32 -7.76 6.13 -1.98
C LYS A 32 -6.86 6.97 -2.88
N ASN A 33 -5.60 7.19 -2.52
CA ASN A 33 -4.73 8.08 -3.26
C ASN A 33 -3.71 7.27 -4.05
N LEU A 34 -3.74 7.47 -5.37
CA LEU A 34 -2.79 6.90 -6.32
C LEU A 34 -2.07 8.05 -7.01
N PHE A 35 -0.74 8.03 -7.00
CA PHE A 35 0.11 9.07 -7.58
C PHE A 35 0.89 8.49 -8.74
N ALA A 36 0.84 9.15 -9.89
CA ALA A 36 1.60 8.80 -11.07
C ALA A 36 2.53 9.96 -11.45
N SER A 37 3.70 9.65 -12.01
CA SER A 37 4.66 10.66 -12.49
C SER A 37 4.21 11.36 -13.77
N ARG A 38 3.16 10.86 -14.42
CA ARG A 38 2.55 11.43 -15.62
C ARG A 38 1.03 11.31 -15.58
N ARG A 39 0.38 12.05 -16.48
CA ARG A 39 -1.05 11.85 -16.76
C ARG A 39 -1.28 10.42 -17.24
N LEU A 40 -2.22 9.71 -16.63
CA LEU A 40 -2.65 8.40 -17.09
C LEU A 40 -3.65 8.58 -18.25
N PRO A 41 -3.52 7.80 -19.35
CA PRO A 41 -4.45 7.86 -20.48
C PRO A 41 -5.74 7.10 -20.14
N LEU A 42 -6.60 7.72 -19.31
CA LEU A 42 -7.87 7.14 -18.89
C LEU A 42 -8.92 7.30 -20.00
N ALA A 43 -9.68 6.24 -20.29
CA ALA A 43 -10.59 6.18 -21.43
C ALA A 43 -12.01 6.74 -21.20
N GLY A 44 -12.34 7.22 -19.99
CA GLY A 44 -13.65 7.81 -19.70
C GLY A 44 -13.90 9.07 -20.53
N GLY A 45 -15.16 9.44 -20.71
CA GLY A 45 -15.57 10.49 -21.66
C GLY A 45 -14.93 11.86 -21.48
N ASP A 46 -14.38 12.16 -20.30
CA ASP A 46 -13.65 13.40 -20.00
C ASP A 46 -12.11 13.22 -20.00
N GLY A 47 -11.61 12.02 -20.31
CA GLY A 47 -10.19 11.65 -20.23
C GLY A 47 -9.65 11.59 -18.79
N ASN A 48 -10.51 11.75 -17.78
CA ASN A 48 -10.10 11.90 -16.38
C ASN A 48 -10.56 10.76 -15.50
N SER A 49 -11.38 9.85 -16.01
CA SER A 49 -11.91 8.73 -15.21
C SER A 49 -11.91 7.44 -16.01
N GLN A 50 -11.78 6.30 -15.32
CA GLN A 50 -11.96 4.98 -15.91
C GLN A 50 -12.26 3.97 -14.81
N THR A 51 -13.21 3.07 -15.07
CA THR A 51 -13.46 1.91 -14.21
C THR A 51 -12.83 0.67 -14.82
N PHE A 52 -12.03 -0.03 -14.03
CA PHE A 52 -11.41 -1.30 -14.38
C PHE A 52 -12.11 -2.43 -13.63
N GLU A 53 -12.27 -3.57 -14.28
CA GLU A 53 -12.75 -4.80 -13.66
C GLU A 53 -11.56 -5.76 -13.48
N ILE A 54 -11.39 -6.27 -12.26
CA ILE A 54 -10.25 -7.09 -11.88
C ILE A 54 -10.77 -8.39 -11.29
N SER A 55 -10.21 -9.50 -11.76
CA SER A 55 -10.41 -10.81 -11.15
C SER A 55 -9.06 -11.34 -10.69
N LEU A 56 -8.96 -11.75 -9.43
CA LEU A 56 -7.74 -12.34 -8.86
C LEU A 56 -7.69 -13.86 -9.05
N GLU A 57 -8.82 -14.47 -9.39
CA GLU A 57 -8.93 -15.91 -9.61
C GLU A 57 -8.99 -16.19 -11.12
N PRO A 58 -8.24 -17.17 -11.62
CA PRO A 58 -8.37 -17.60 -13.00
C PRO A 58 -9.77 -18.21 -13.21
N ALA A 59 -10.37 -17.97 -14.38
CA ALA A 59 -11.62 -18.60 -14.75
C ALA A 59 -11.42 -20.13 -14.82
N ARG A 60 -12.20 -20.88 -14.04
CA ARG A 60 -12.17 -22.35 -14.05
C ARG A 60 -13.33 -22.89 -14.90
N PRO A 61 -13.09 -23.80 -15.87
CA PRO A 61 -14.16 -24.43 -16.64
C PRO A 61 -15.15 -25.15 -15.72
N GLY A 62 -16.45 -24.85 -15.85
CA GLY A 62 -17.52 -25.46 -15.03
C GLY A 62 -17.59 -25.00 -13.56
N GLY A 63 -16.75 -24.04 -13.16
CA GLY A 63 -16.74 -23.47 -11.81
C GLY A 63 -17.63 -22.24 -11.66
N ARG A 64 -17.82 -21.80 -10.40
CA ARG A 64 -18.43 -20.49 -10.11
C ARG A 64 -17.61 -19.39 -10.79
N PRO A 65 -18.25 -18.38 -11.43
CA PRO A 65 -17.53 -17.26 -12.02
C PRO A 65 -16.65 -16.58 -10.96
N PRO A 66 -15.39 -16.26 -11.29
CA PRO A 66 -14.45 -15.74 -10.34
C PRO A 66 -14.90 -14.35 -9.86
N LYS A 67 -14.55 -14.02 -8.61
CA LYS A 67 -15.02 -12.78 -7.99
C LYS A 67 -14.38 -11.57 -8.67
N THR A 68 -15.22 -10.71 -9.23
CA THR A 68 -14.78 -9.47 -9.90
C THR A 68 -14.86 -8.28 -8.95
N TYR A 69 -13.83 -7.44 -8.99
CA TYR A 69 -13.70 -6.19 -8.25
C TYR A 69 -13.66 -5.02 -9.23
N LYS A 70 -14.39 -3.94 -8.92
CA LYS A 70 -14.40 -2.72 -9.73
C LYS A 70 -13.50 -1.67 -9.09
N ILE A 71 -12.53 -1.17 -9.84
CA ILE A 71 -11.65 -0.07 -9.45
C ILE A 71 -11.95 1.13 -10.33
N ALA A 72 -12.57 2.15 -9.76
CA ALA A 72 -12.76 3.44 -10.42
C ALA A 72 -11.58 4.36 -10.11
N LEU A 73 -10.86 4.77 -11.14
CA LEU A 73 -9.85 5.84 -11.06
C LEU A 73 -10.45 7.13 -11.57
N LYS A 74 -10.15 8.22 -10.85
CA LYS A 74 -10.48 9.59 -11.25
C LYS A 74 -9.29 10.48 -10.98
N HIS A 75 -8.86 11.23 -11.98
CA HIS A 75 -7.89 12.31 -11.78
C HIS A 75 -8.55 13.44 -11.00
N VAL A 76 -7.88 13.87 -9.93
CA VAL A 76 -8.41 14.89 -9.01
C VAL A 76 -7.53 16.14 -8.92
N ALA A 77 -6.21 16.01 -9.11
CA ALA A 77 -5.27 17.12 -8.99
C ALA A 77 -3.94 16.81 -9.68
N THR A 78 -3.24 17.86 -10.11
CA THR A 78 -1.86 17.78 -10.59
C THR A 78 -0.97 18.47 -9.57
N ILE A 79 0.01 17.75 -9.03
CA ILE A 79 0.94 18.27 -8.02
C ILE A 79 2.07 18.97 -8.76
N ASN A 80 2.34 20.24 -8.43
CA ASN A 80 3.49 20.96 -8.96
C ASN A 80 4.73 20.63 -8.11
N PRO A 81 5.71 19.86 -8.63
CA PRO A 81 6.90 19.47 -7.87
C PRO A 81 7.81 20.65 -7.51
N VAL A 82 7.72 21.76 -8.23
CA VAL A 82 8.51 22.98 -7.98
C VAL A 82 8.13 23.62 -6.64
N LEU A 83 6.93 23.36 -6.11
CA LEU A 83 6.49 23.90 -4.82
C LEU A 83 7.38 23.42 -3.67
N LEU A 84 7.84 22.16 -3.71
CA LEU A 84 8.75 21.65 -2.68
C LEU A 84 10.11 22.35 -2.74
N GLN A 85 10.59 22.68 -3.94
CA GLN A 85 11.85 23.42 -4.12
C GLN A 85 11.72 24.87 -3.64
N ARG A 86 10.60 25.55 -3.97
CA ARG A 86 10.33 26.91 -3.49
C ARG A 86 10.14 26.97 -1.98
N TYR A 87 9.47 25.98 -1.40
CA TYR A 87 9.33 25.86 0.05
C TYR A 87 10.69 25.73 0.73
N GLN A 88 11.59 24.89 0.21
CA GLN A 88 12.96 24.74 0.72
C GLN A 88 13.76 26.04 0.58
N ALA A 89 13.59 26.77 -0.52
CA ALA A 89 14.24 28.07 -0.73
C ALA A 89 13.68 29.20 0.14
N GLY A 90 12.70 28.94 1.01
CA GLY A 90 12.01 29.96 1.81
C GLY A 90 11.12 30.90 1.00
N GLN A 91 10.83 30.56 -0.26
CA GLN A 91 10.05 31.37 -1.20
C GLN A 91 8.55 31.04 -1.18
N GLN A 92 8.16 29.98 -0.47
CA GLN A 92 6.78 29.53 -0.33
C GLN A 92 6.53 29.17 1.14
N SER A 93 5.42 29.63 1.70
CA SER A 93 4.97 29.19 3.02
C SER A 93 4.39 27.77 2.95
N ILE A 94 4.21 27.13 4.10
CA ILE A 94 3.53 25.82 4.12
C ILE A 94 2.05 26.03 3.76
N ASP A 95 1.59 25.40 2.69
CA ASP A 95 0.20 25.39 2.25
C ASP A 95 -0.27 23.95 1.94
N ASN A 96 -1.52 23.81 1.54
CA ASN A 96 -2.11 22.51 1.23
C ASN A 96 -1.43 21.81 0.04
N ASP A 97 -0.89 22.56 -0.91
CA ASP A 97 -0.24 21.99 -2.09
C ASP A 97 1.14 21.42 -1.74
N VAL A 98 1.91 22.13 -0.91
CA VAL A 98 3.16 21.65 -0.31
C VAL A 98 2.88 20.40 0.53
N LEU A 99 1.85 20.41 1.37
CA LEU A 99 1.47 19.23 2.18
C LEU A 99 1.06 18.03 1.32
N THR A 100 0.35 18.28 0.22
CA THR A 100 -0.03 17.24 -0.75
C THR A 100 1.19 16.66 -1.44
N ALA A 101 2.15 17.50 -1.83
CA ALA A 101 3.41 17.07 -2.41
C ALA A 101 4.25 16.23 -1.42
N VAL A 102 4.38 16.69 -0.17
CA VAL A 102 5.05 15.93 0.90
C VAL A 102 4.36 14.58 1.13
N THR A 103 3.02 14.54 1.09
CA THR A 103 2.24 13.30 1.22
C THR A 103 2.52 12.34 0.07
N ALA A 104 2.56 12.82 -1.17
CA ALA A 104 2.90 12.01 -2.33
C ALA A 104 4.30 11.38 -2.18
N VAL A 105 5.30 12.16 -1.77
CA VAL A 105 6.66 11.64 -1.55
C VAL A 105 6.71 10.63 -0.39
N ASN A 106 5.95 10.85 0.68
CA ASN A 106 5.81 9.86 1.76
C ASN A 106 5.23 8.53 1.25
N VAL A 107 4.25 8.57 0.35
CA VAL A 107 3.67 7.36 -0.25
C VAL A 107 4.70 6.64 -1.13
N VAL A 108 5.47 7.38 -1.94
CA VAL A 108 6.55 6.80 -2.77
C VAL A 108 7.54 6.00 -1.92
N VAL A 109 8.08 6.61 -0.85
CA VAL A 109 9.09 5.97 0.01
C VAL A 109 8.53 4.74 0.74
N ARG A 110 7.24 4.76 1.07
CA ARG A 110 6.61 3.73 1.92
C ARG A 110 5.94 2.59 1.15
N MET A 111 5.67 2.76 -0.14
CA MET A 111 4.96 1.75 -0.95
C MET A 111 5.66 0.38 -0.91
N ASP A 112 6.97 0.38 -1.11
CA ASP A 112 7.79 -0.83 -1.20
C ASP A 112 7.90 -1.61 0.14
N PRO A 113 8.23 -1.01 1.29
CA PRO A 113 8.21 -1.74 2.56
C PRO A 113 6.80 -2.19 2.97
N VAL A 114 5.76 -1.41 2.66
CA VAL A 114 4.36 -1.75 2.97
C VAL A 114 3.86 -2.97 2.17
N SER A 115 4.36 -3.16 0.94
CA SER A 115 3.98 -4.33 0.13
C SER A 115 4.68 -5.61 0.60
N ARG A 116 5.90 -5.51 1.13
CA ARG A 116 6.70 -6.67 1.54
C ARG A 116 6.51 -7.09 3.00
N TYR A 117 6.39 -6.15 3.92
CA TYR A 117 6.48 -6.41 5.34
C TYR A 117 5.15 -6.21 6.08
N PRO A 118 4.93 -6.85 7.24
CA PRO A 118 3.93 -6.37 8.21
C PRO A 118 4.21 -4.90 8.55
N PHE A 119 3.16 -4.10 8.66
CA PHE A 119 3.31 -2.66 8.92
C PHE A 119 2.19 -2.15 9.81
N ASN A 120 2.48 -1.07 10.55
CA ASN A 120 1.49 -0.28 11.28
C ASN A 120 1.72 1.19 10.98
N THR A 121 0.70 1.84 10.40
CA THR A 121 0.72 3.27 10.09
C THR A 121 2.02 3.62 9.35
N ARG A 122 3.04 4.18 10.01
CA ARG A 122 4.31 4.63 9.40
C ARG A 122 5.50 3.69 9.64
N SER A 123 5.32 2.59 10.35
CA SER A 123 6.38 1.62 10.64
C SER A 123 6.15 0.31 9.90
N PHE A 124 7.24 -0.36 9.51
CA PHE A 124 7.23 -1.73 8.99
C PHE A 124 8.16 -2.60 9.82
N PHE A 125 7.87 -3.90 9.92
CA PHE A 125 8.55 -4.83 10.83
C PHE A 125 9.17 -5.98 10.05
N THR A 126 10.39 -6.35 10.40
CA THR A 126 11.15 -7.40 9.70
C THR A 126 11.34 -8.62 10.59
N ASP A 127 11.45 -9.78 9.98
CA ASP A 127 11.72 -11.08 10.61
C ASP A 127 13.21 -11.30 10.92
N LYS A 128 14.07 -10.31 10.69
CA LYS A 128 15.53 -10.42 10.86
C LYS A 128 15.98 -10.34 12.31
N GLU A 129 15.27 -9.57 13.12
CA GLU A 129 15.59 -9.33 14.52
C GLU A 129 14.34 -9.60 15.34
N VAL A 130 14.23 -10.85 15.79
CA VAL A 130 13.07 -11.37 16.52
C VAL A 130 13.50 -11.82 17.91
N LEU A 131 12.78 -11.36 18.93
CA LEU A 131 13.00 -11.74 20.33
C LEU A 131 11.72 -12.37 20.91
N PRO A 132 11.68 -13.69 21.18
CA PRO A 132 10.57 -14.30 21.89
C PRO A 132 10.55 -13.83 23.35
N ILE A 133 9.39 -13.38 23.84
CA ILE A 133 9.22 -12.90 25.22
C ILE A 133 8.35 -13.83 26.08
N GLY A 134 8.05 -15.02 25.57
CA GLY A 134 7.14 -15.98 26.22
C GLY A 134 5.67 -15.73 25.85
N GLY A 135 4.79 -16.63 26.29
CA GLY A 135 3.35 -16.57 25.96
C GLY A 135 3.04 -16.67 24.45
N GLY A 136 4.02 -17.14 23.66
CA GLY A 136 4.06 -17.12 22.20
C GLY A 136 3.83 -15.75 21.57
N ILE A 137 4.34 -14.72 22.23
CA ILE A 137 4.55 -13.40 21.66
C ILE A 137 6.03 -13.27 21.29
N GLU A 138 6.27 -12.71 20.11
CA GLU A 138 7.58 -12.38 19.59
C GLU A 138 7.67 -10.87 19.35
N LEU A 139 8.75 -10.24 19.79
CA LEU A 139 9.05 -8.86 19.46
C LEU A 139 9.84 -8.82 18.16
N TRP A 140 9.32 -8.13 17.17
CA TRP A 140 9.97 -7.93 15.88
C TRP A 140 10.50 -6.50 15.81
N ARG A 141 11.78 -6.33 15.45
CA ARG A 141 12.28 -5.00 15.12
C ARG A 141 11.62 -4.50 13.84
N GLY A 142 11.25 -3.24 13.87
CA GLY A 142 10.79 -2.48 12.72
C GLY A 142 11.45 -1.13 12.61
N TYR A 143 11.04 -0.41 11.59
CA TYR A 143 11.55 0.90 11.24
C TYR A 143 10.39 1.82 10.94
N PHE A 144 10.32 2.92 11.67
CA PHE A 144 9.47 4.06 11.35
C PHE A 144 10.11 4.84 10.20
N GLN A 145 9.31 5.27 9.21
CA GLN A 145 9.78 6.14 8.14
C GLN A 145 8.82 7.30 7.88
N SER A 146 9.36 8.50 7.74
CA SER A 146 8.62 9.67 7.27
C SER A 146 9.51 10.61 6.47
N VAL A 147 8.94 11.23 5.44
CA VAL A 147 9.59 12.29 4.69
C VAL A 147 9.16 13.63 5.28
N ARG A 148 10.13 14.49 5.58
CA ARG A 148 9.94 15.82 6.18
C ARG A 148 10.70 16.86 5.35
N PRO A 149 10.13 18.04 5.12
CA PRO A 149 10.91 19.10 4.50
C PRO A 149 11.89 19.70 5.52
N GLY A 150 13.14 19.86 5.13
CA GLY A 150 14.19 20.56 5.88
C GLY A 150 14.59 21.87 5.19
N LEU A 151 15.45 22.66 5.83
CA LEU A 151 15.89 23.96 5.31
C LEU A 151 16.66 23.87 3.98
N ALA A 152 17.43 22.80 3.77
CA ALA A 152 18.27 22.63 2.58
C ALA A 152 17.80 21.51 1.64
N SER A 153 17.07 20.52 2.17
CA SER A 153 16.66 19.34 1.40
C SER A 153 15.46 18.65 2.05
N MET A 154 14.81 17.76 1.30
CA MET A 154 13.88 16.79 1.87
C MET A 154 14.67 15.75 2.68
N LEU A 155 14.23 15.49 3.90
CA LEU A 155 14.85 14.53 4.81
C LEU A 155 13.95 13.31 4.97
N ILE A 156 14.55 12.12 4.99
CA ILE A 156 13.88 10.89 5.42
C ILE A 156 14.25 10.67 6.88
N ASN A 157 13.27 10.83 7.77
CA ASN A 157 13.41 10.46 9.17
C ASN A 157 13.18 8.95 9.32
N ILE A 158 14.17 8.25 9.85
CA ILE A 158 14.16 6.81 10.13
C ILE A 158 14.41 6.61 11.62
N ASP A 159 13.53 5.87 12.28
CA ASP A 159 13.67 5.52 13.70
C ASP A 159 13.38 4.04 13.92
N ILE A 160 13.94 3.47 14.98
CA ILE A 160 13.71 2.08 15.38
C ILE A 160 12.33 1.98 16.02
N SER A 161 11.61 0.93 15.66
CA SER A 161 10.34 0.56 16.28
C SER A 161 10.38 -0.91 16.68
N THR A 162 9.52 -1.30 17.62
CA THR A 162 9.36 -2.70 18.02
C THR A 162 7.88 -3.04 17.98
N GLY A 163 7.52 -4.10 17.27
CA GLY A 163 6.16 -4.61 17.18
C GLY A 163 6.03 -5.94 17.88
N ALA A 164 4.99 -6.11 18.70
CA ALA A 164 4.64 -7.41 19.25
C ALA A 164 3.81 -8.21 18.24
N MET A 165 4.27 -9.40 17.89
CA MET A 165 3.65 -10.33 16.96
C MET A 165 3.29 -11.63 17.67
N TYR A 166 2.27 -12.34 17.19
CA TYR A 166 2.06 -13.72 17.61
C TYR A 166 3.12 -14.60 16.95
N GLY A 167 3.83 -15.39 17.76
CA GLY A 167 4.83 -16.33 17.29
C GLY A 167 4.20 -17.46 16.49
N PHE A 168 4.97 -17.97 15.52
CA PHE A 168 4.50 -18.95 14.52
C PHE A 168 3.86 -20.19 15.16
N LEU A 169 4.44 -20.68 16.27
CA LEU A 169 3.97 -21.88 16.98
C LEU A 169 2.58 -21.71 17.65
N ILE A 170 2.15 -20.48 17.97
CA ILE A 170 0.79 -20.26 18.49
C ILE A 170 -0.23 -20.19 17.35
N ILE A 171 0.14 -19.66 16.19
CA ILE A 171 -0.79 -19.50 15.07
C ILE A 171 -1.29 -20.88 14.60
N GLU A 172 -0.43 -21.88 14.48
CA GLU A 172 -0.87 -23.25 14.13
C GLU A 172 -1.85 -23.83 15.15
N LYS A 173 -1.59 -23.64 16.46
CA LYS A 173 -2.44 -24.18 17.53
C LYS A 173 -3.80 -23.46 17.62
N VAL A 174 -3.85 -22.18 17.28
CA VAL A 174 -5.11 -21.41 17.21
C VAL A 174 -5.93 -21.79 15.98
N ILE A 175 -5.28 -22.00 14.83
CA ILE A 175 -5.96 -22.45 13.61
C ILE A 175 -6.46 -23.89 13.77
N SER A 176 -5.67 -24.78 14.38
CA SER A 176 -6.07 -26.18 14.62
C SER A 176 -7.22 -26.32 15.62
N ASN A 177 -7.36 -25.37 16.55
CA ASN A 177 -8.41 -25.37 17.58
C ASN A 177 -9.60 -24.47 17.24
N SER A 178 -9.67 -23.92 16.03
CA SER A 178 -10.82 -23.15 15.59
C SER A 178 -11.98 -24.09 15.21
N PRO A 179 -13.19 -23.95 15.80
CA PRO A 179 -14.32 -24.87 15.58
C PRO A 179 -14.93 -24.80 14.17
N ILE A 180 -14.30 -24.10 13.23
CA ILE A 180 -14.78 -23.96 11.84
C ILE A 180 -14.34 -25.15 10.96
N ALA A 181 -13.40 -25.99 11.42
CA ALA A 181 -12.92 -27.17 10.68
C ALA A 181 -13.81 -28.43 10.87
N GLY A 182 -15.06 -28.27 11.30
CA GLY A 182 -15.97 -29.37 11.64
C GLY A 182 -17.30 -29.35 10.88
N ILE A 183 -17.28 -29.14 9.55
CA ILE A 183 -18.41 -29.57 8.71
C ILE A 183 -18.05 -30.94 8.15
N PRO A 184 -18.71 -32.03 8.56
CA PRO A 184 -18.52 -33.33 7.94
C PRO A 184 -18.97 -33.24 6.48
N GLN A 185 -18.10 -33.62 5.55
CA GLN A 185 -18.57 -34.12 4.25
C GLN A 185 -19.08 -35.54 4.50
N ASP A 186 -20.40 -35.70 4.63
CA ASP A 186 -21.04 -37.00 4.48
C ASP A 186 -22.24 -36.88 3.52
N ARG A 187 -22.12 -37.65 2.42
CA ARG A 187 -23.07 -38.07 1.37
C ARG A 187 -23.69 -37.04 0.43
#